data_AF-A0A7Z9SDU8-F1
#
_entry.id   AF-A0A7Z9SDU8-F1
#
_cell.length_a   1.000
_cell.length_b   1.000
_cell.length_c   1.000
_cell.angle_alpha   90.00
_cell.angle_beta   90.00
_cell.angle_gamma   90.00
#
_symmetry.space_group_name_H-M   'P 1'
#
loop_
_entity.id
_entity.type
_entity.pdbx_description
1 polymer ?
#
loop_
_entity_poly.entity_id
_entity_poly.type
_entity_poly.pdbx_seq_one_letter_code
_entity_poly.pdbx_strand_id
1 'polypeptide(L)'
;MDKVVNPYVAGGHKMSELLLSPQLEDSVTIKSPQQTSIDFGIDEIQLSELDRFDGMMIKDCRLREDYELSIVGIIDTAGNVKINPGSEEVLHMDQTIMIIGKKENLERLTASI
;
A
#
# COMPACT_ATOMS: atom_id res chain seq x y z
N MET A 1 -1.69 7.68 -35.12
CA MET A 1 -2.85 7.74 -34.19
C MET A 1 -2.40 8.56 -33.00
N ASP A 2 -2.44 9.88 -33.20
CA ASP A 2 -2.02 10.90 -32.25
C ASP A 2 -3.15 11.20 -31.27
N LYS A 3 -2.81 11.37 -29.99
CA LYS A 3 -3.74 11.91 -28.99
C LYS A 3 -3.07 13.12 -28.33
N VAL A 4 -3.33 14.30 -28.90
CA VAL A 4 -2.83 15.59 -28.42
C VAL A 4 -4.01 16.57 -28.37
N VAL A 5 -4.39 16.91 -27.13
CA VAL A 5 -5.06 18.10 -26.53
C VAL A 5 -6.23 18.85 -27.20
N ASN A 6 -7.28 19.03 -26.35
CA ASN A 6 -8.07 20.26 -26.03
C ASN A 6 -8.82 20.96 -27.20
N PRO A 7 -9.76 21.93 -27.05
CA PRO A 7 -10.30 22.59 -25.83
C PRO A 7 -11.80 23.04 -25.88
N TYR A 8 -12.32 23.67 -24.79
CA TYR A 8 -13.38 24.72 -24.77
C TYR A 8 -14.84 24.28 -25.13
N VAL A 9 -15.99 24.75 -24.61
CA VAL A 9 -16.47 25.86 -23.76
C VAL A 9 -17.88 25.48 -23.28
N ALA A 10 -18.25 25.79 -22.03
CA ALA A 10 -19.55 26.35 -21.61
C ALA A 10 -19.56 26.37 -20.07
N GLY A 11 -19.71 27.48 -19.35
CA GLY A 11 -20.09 28.84 -19.68
C GLY A 11 -20.67 29.47 -18.40
N GLY A 12 -19.84 30.17 -17.63
CA GLY A 12 -20.21 31.31 -16.77
C GLY A 12 -21.09 31.08 -15.53
N HIS A 13 -20.46 30.97 -14.35
CA HIS A 13 -20.75 31.89 -13.24
C HIS A 13 -19.68 31.88 -12.12
N LYS A 14 -19.08 33.07 -11.91
CA LYS A 14 -18.56 33.68 -10.67
C LYS A 14 -17.58 32.83 -9.81
N MET A 15 -16.28 33.09 -9.92
CA MET A 15 -15.54 34.14 -9.19
C MET A 15 -15.23 33.79 -7.72
N SER A 16 -13.93 33.79 -7.45
CA SER A 16 -13.23 33.58 -6.18
C SER A 16 -12.95 32.11 -5.91
N GLU A 17 -11.72 31.62 -5.89
CA GLU A 17 -10.52 32.28 -5.36
C GLU A 17 -9.33 32.14 -6.31
N LEU A 18 -8.86 33.29 -6.79
CA LEU A 18 -7.45 33.50 -7.05
C LEU A 18 -6.79 33.66 -5.69
N LEU A 19 -6.31 32.56 -5.12
CA LEU A 19 -5.33 32.59 -4.04
C LEU A 19 -4.17 31.66 -4.41
N LEU A 20 -3.11 32.28 -4.94
CA LEU A 20 -1.71 32.07 -4.53
C LEU A 20 -1.23 30.60 -4.61
N SER A 21 -0.30 30.17 -5.47
CA SER A 21 0.82 30.86 -6.08
C SER A 21 1.49 29.94 -7.11
N PRO A 22 2.25 30.52 -8.06
CA PRO A 22 2.94 29.83 -9.12
C PRO A 22 4.37 29.40 -8.72
N GLN A 23 4.91 28.48 -9.54
CA GLN A 23 6.33 28.19 -9.81
C GLN A 23 7.13 27.22 -8.92
N LEU A 24 8.06 26.55 -9.62
CA LEU A 24 9.26 25.81 -9.20
C LEU A 24 9.01 24.32 -8.94
N GLU A 25 9.33 23.44 -9.88
CA GLU A 25 10.70 22.94 -10.14
C GLU A 25 11.33 22.31 -8.89
N ASP A 26 11.71 21.04 -9.07
CA ASP A 26 12.54 20.20 -8.23
C ASP A 26 12.04 19.81 -6.84
N SER A 27 11.83 18.49 -6.71
CA SER A 27 11.96 17.70 -5.48
C SER A 27 11.73 18.47 -4.19
N VAL A 28 10.48 18.51 -3.74
CA VAL A 28 10.21 18.88 -2.34
C VAL A 28 10.62 17.70 -1.46
N THR A 29 11.93 17.58 -1.24
CA THR A 29 12.45 16.86 -0.08
C THR A 29 12.02 17.67 1.15
N ILE A 30 10.91 17.30 1.77
CA ILE A 30 10.51 17.85 3.06
C ILE A 30 11.46 17.25 4.10
N LYS A 31 12.62 17.89 4.32
CA LYS A 31 13.47 17.62 5.48
C LYS A 31 12.90 18.40 6.66
N SER A 32 12.03 17.76 7.43
CA SER A 32 11.71 18.22 8.79
C SER A 32 12.95 18.05 9.68
N PRO A 33 13.36 19.03 10.50
CA PRO A 33 14.62 18.98 11.27
C PRO A 33 14.66 17.96 12.42
N GLN A 34 13.61 17.14 12.60
CA GLN A 34 13.36 16.39 13.84
C GLN A 34 12.61 15.05 13.67
N GLN A 35 12.43 14.52 12.47
CA GLN A 35 11.61 13.31 12.30
C GLN A 35 12.37 12.24 11.53
N THR A 36 12.70 11.18 12.25
CA THR A 36 13.11 9.86 11.74
C THR A 36 12.46 9.61 10.39
N SER A 37 13.25 9.45 9.33
CA SER A 37 12.74 9.01 8.03
C SER A 37 12.08 7.65 8.24
N ILE A 38 10.75 7.60 8.27
CA ILE A 38 10.03 6.35 8.40
C ILE A 38 10.00 5.72 7.00
N ASP A 39 10.89 4.76 6.78
CA ASP A 39 10.99 4.01 5.53
C ASP A 39 9.86 2.98 5.50
N PHE A 40 8.77 3.32 4.81
CA PHE A 40 7.64 2.43 4.55
C PHE A 40 7.85 1.68 3.24
N GLY A 41 7.62 0.36 3.27
CA GLY A 41 7.70 -0.52 2.13
C GLY A 41 6.42 -1.35 1.95
N ILE A 42 6.23 -1.84 0.74
CA ILE A 42 5.27 -2.90 0.41
C ILE A 42 6.09 -4.10 -0.02
N ASP A 43 5.74 -5.28 0.48
CA ASP A 43 6.38 -6.53 0.10
C ASP A 43 5.35 -7.61 -0.23
N GLU A 44 5.75 -8.54 -1.08
CA GLU A 44 4.94 -9.69 -1.50
C GLU A 44 5.55 -10.95 -0.90
N ILE A 45 4.78 -11.68 -0.10
CA ILE A 45 5.24 -12.89 0.58
C ILE A 45 4.34 -14.04 0.19
N GLN A 46 4.93 -15.15 -0.27
CA GLN A 46 4.16 -16.37 -0.51
C GLN A 46 3.78 -16.97 0.84
N LEU A 47 2.51 -17.34 1.00
CA LEU A 47 2.05 -17.97 2.23
C LEU A 47 2.68 -19.35 2.46
N SER A 48 3.25 -19.96 1.41
CA SER A 48 4.09 -21.15 1.50
C SER A 48 5.40 -20.92 2.25
N GLU A 49 5.85 -19.68 2.39
CA GLU A 49 6.94 -19.34 3.30
C GLU A 49 6.40 -19.28 4.73
N LEU A 50 5.16 -18.81 4.91
CA LEU A 50 4.50 -18.58 6.20
C LEU A 50 3.61 -19.75 6.64
N ASP A 51 4.19 -20.94 6.82
CA ASP A 51 3.44 -22.18 7.12
C ASP A 51 2.44 -22.08 8.28
N ARG A 52 2.73 -21.23 9.27
CA ARG A 52 1.89 -20.99 10.46
C ARG A 52 0.54 -20.31 10.17
N PHE A 53 0.36 -19.72 8.99
CA PHE A 53 -0.85 -18.99 8.63
C PHE A 53 -1.81 -19.78 7.73
N ASP A 54 -1.47 -21.01 7.37
CA ASP A 54 -2.38 -21.86 6.59
C ASP A 54 -3.67 -22.19 7.33
N GLY A 55 -4.80 -21.95 6.67
CA GLY A 55 -6.12 -22.14 7.25
C GLY A 55 -6.48 -21.12 8.34
N MET A 56 -5.65 -20.11 8.57
CA MET A 56 -5.89 -19.06 9.57
C MET A 56 -6.63 -17.88 8.94
N MET A 57 -7.54 -17.26 9.70
CA MET A 57 -8.15 -16.00 9.25
C MET A 57 -7.17 -14.84 9.43
N ILE A 58 -7.28 -13.80 8.60
CA ILE A 58 -6.42 -12.60 8.70
C ILE A 58 -6.44 -11.99 10.11
N LYS A 59 -7.62 -11.95 10.75
CA LYS A 59 -7.75 -11.46 12.13
C LYS A 59 -6.94 -12.27 13.15
N ASP A 60 -6.80 -13.57 12.92
CA ASP A 60 -6.12 -14.49 13.83
C ASP A 60 -4.60 -14.46 13.62
N CYS A 61 -4.13 -13.99 12.45
CA CYS A 61 -2.71 -13.83 12.15
C CYS A 61 -2.05 -12.70 12.97
N ARG A 62 -2.85 -11.76 13.49
CA ARG A 62 -2.42 -10.63 14.35
C ARG A 62 -1.23 -9.84 13.82
N LEU A 63 -1.01 -9.82 12.49
CA LEU A 63 0.12 -9.13 11.83
C LEU A 63 0.22 -7.65 12.20
N ARG A 64 -0.93 -6.99 12.33
CA ARG A 64 -0.99 -5.57 12.72
C ARG A 64 -0.60 -5.34 14.17
N GLU A 65 -0.88 -6.28 15.06
CA GLU A 65 -0.65 -6.18 16.50
C GLU A 65 0.76 -6.62 16.87
N ASP A 66 1.25 -7.70 16.26
CA ASP A 66 2.52 -8.32 16.60
C ASP A 66 3.71 -7.73 15.81
N TYR A 67 3.45 -7.29 14.57
CA TYR A 67 4.48 -6.83 13.63
C TYR A 67 4.24 -5.42 13.09
N GLU A 68 3.14 -4.73 13.45
CA GLU A 68 2.72 -3.45 12.84
C GLU A 68 2.63 -3.51 11.29
N LEU A 69 2.34 -4.70 10.75
CA LEU A 69 2.19 -4.93 9.31
C LEU A 69 0.71 -5.03 8.94
N SER A 70 0.32 -4.50 7.78
CA SER A 70 -1.06 -4.59 7.29
C SER A 70 -1.13 -5.30 5.94
N ILE A 71 -2.01 -6.29 5.82
CA ILE A 71 -2.28 -6.93 4.53
C ILE A 71 -3.10 -5.95 3.68
N VAL A 72 -2.58 -5.61 2.51
CA VAL A 72 -3.23 -4.74 1.53
C VAL A 72 -3.82 -5.51 0.35
N GLY A 73 -3.41 -6.75 0.15
CA GLY A 73 -3.95 -7.60 -0.89
C GLY A 73 -3.58 -9.08 -0.73
N ILE A 74 -4.33 -9.93 -1.42
CA ILE A 74 -4.05 -11.36 -1.57
C ILE A 74 -4.10 -11.68 -3.06
N ILE A 75 -3.13 -12.44 -3.54
CA ILE A 75 -3.03 -12.95 -4.89
C ILE A 75 -3.26 -14.45 -4.82
N ASP A 76 -4.27 -14.95 -5.51
CA ASP A 76 -4.52 -16.38 -5.59
C ASP A 76 -3.56 -17.08 -6.58
N THR A 77 -3.59 -18.41 -6.61
CA THR A 77 -2.80 -19.22 -7.57
C THR A 77 -3.16 -18.95 -9.03
N ALA A 78 -4.33 -18.37 -9.30
CA ALA A 78 -4.80 -18.03 -10.64
C ALA A 78 -4.37 -16.60 -11.06
N GLY A 79 -3.70 -15.85 -10.19
CA GLY A 79 -3.27 -14.48 -10.41
C GLY A 79 -4.36 -13.42 -10.19
N ASN A 80 -5.51 -13.78 -9.61
CA ASN A 80 -6.51 -12.80 -9.21
C ASN A 80 -6.05 -12.09 -7.94
N VAL A 81 -6.08 -10.76 -7.99
CA VAL A 81 -5.71 -9.90 -6.87
C VAL A 81 -6.96 -9.43 -6.14
N LYS A 82 -7.07 -9.78 -4.86
CA LYS A 82 -8.08 -9.29 -3.93
C LYS A 82 -7.48 -8.19 -3.07
N ILE A 83 -7.82 -6.94 -3.37
CA ILE A 83 -7.35 -5.77 -2.62
C ILE A 83 -8.18 -5.60 -1.35
N ASN A 84 -7.50 -5.29 -0.24
CA ASN A 84 -8.07 -5.10 1.09
C ASN A 84 -9.01 -6.25 1.50
N PRO A 85 -8.46 -7.46 1.70
CA PRO A 85 -9.25 -8.62 2.11
C PRO A 85 -9.93 -8.37 3.46
N GLY A 86 -11.10 -9.01 3.65
CA GLY A 86 -11.81 -8.96 4.93
C GLY A 86 -11.05 -9.68 6.04
N SER A 87 -11.30 -9.30 7.28
CA SER A 87 -10.64 -9.91 8.45
C SER A 87 -10.99 -11.39 8.68
N GLU A 88 -12.10 -11.85 8.12
CA GLU A 88 -12.56 -13.25 8.13
C GLU A 88 -12.04 -14.08 6.96
N GLU A 89 -11.29 -13.48 6.04
CA GLU A 89 -10.68 -14.20 4.93
C GLU A 89 -9.67 -15.22 5.47
N VAL A 90 -9.77 -16.46 5.00
CA VAL A 90 -8.85 -17.54 5.32
C VAL A 90 -7.67 -17.49 4.36
N LEU A 91 -6.46 -17.52 4.91
CA LEU A 91 -5.22 -17.59 4.15
C LEU A 91 -4.89 -19.05 3.81
N HIS A 92 -4.42 -19.28 2.59
CA HIS A 92 -4.00 -20.61 2.13
C HIS A 92 -2.54 -20.56 1.66
N MET A 93 -1.76 -21.62 1.91
CA MET A 93 -0.33 -21.65 1.55
C MET A 93 -0.02 -21.42 0.07
N ASP A 94 -0.97 -21.70 -0.81
CA ASP A 94 -0.82 -21.54 -2.26
C ASP A 94 -1.04 -20.10 -2.73
N GLN A 95 -1.42 -19.19 -1.83
CA GLN A 95 -1.65 -17.78 -2.11
C GLN A 95 -0.41 -16.93 -1.78
N THR A 96 -0.37 -15.72 -2.33
CA THR A 96 0.62 -14.69 -2.00
C THR A 96 -0.08 -13.52 -1.34
N ILE A 97 0.50 -12.97 -0.27
CA ILE A 97 -0.05 -11.78 0.40
C ILE A 97 0.82 -10.56 0.11
N MET A 98 0.16 -9.42 -0.10
CA MET A 98 0.83 -8.13 -0.18
C MET A 98 0.70 -7.45 1.17
N ILE A 99 1.83 -7.05 1.76
CA ILE A 99 1.90 -6.50 3.10
C ILE A 99 2.57 -5.13 3.05
N ILE A 100 2.03 -4.15 3.77
CA ILE A 100 2.60 -2.81 3.92
C ILE A 100 3.03 -2.58 5.37
N GLY A 101 4.17 -1.92 5.54
CA GLY A 101 4.65 -1.50 6.85
C GLY A 101 6.02 -0.86 6.80
N LYS A 102 6.63 -0.64 7.96
CA LYS A 102 8.03 -0.18 8.02
C LYS A 102 8.96 -1.29 7.54
N LYS A 103 10.05 -0.91 6.87
CA LYS A 103 11.05 -1.86 6.38
C LYS A 103 11.59 -2.79 7.48
N GLU A 104 11.87 -2.25 8.67
CA GLU A 104 12.33 -3.04 9.83
C GLU A 104 11.34 -4.14 10.26
N ASN A 105 10.03 -3.88 10.10
CA ASN A 105 8.98 -4.82 10.48
C ASN A 105 8.78 -5.90 9.43
N LEU A 106 8.92 -5.55 8.14
CA LEU A 106 8.93 -6.51 7.05
C LEU A 106 10.11 -7.48 7.22
N GLU A 107 11.32 -6.96 7.46
CA GLU A 107 12.51 -7.78 7.73
C GLU A 107 12.33 -8.66 8.98
N ARG A 108 11.70 -8.15 10.04
CA ARG A 108 11.40 -8.91 11.26
C ARG A 108 10.42 -10.06 11.02
N LEU A 109 9.40 -9.85 10.16
CA LEU A 109 8.49 -10.92 9.77
C LEU A 109 9.28 -12.02 9.05
N THR A 110 10.04 -11.66 8.00
CA THR A 110 10.87 -12.59 7.20
C THR A 110 11.91 -13.34 8.03
N ALA A 111 12.51 -12.69 9.04
CA ALA A 111 13.45 -13.35 9.96
C ALA A 111 12.78 -14.29 10.98
N SER A 112 11.45 -14.19 11.15
CA SER A 112 10.67 -15.03 12.08
C SER A 112 10.01 -16.22 11.38
N ILE A 113 10.18 -16.34 10.06
CA ILE A 113 9.71 -17.45 9.24
C ILE A 113 10.87 -18.42 9.00
#